data_AF-A0A661KEZ8-F1
#
_entry.id   AF-A0A661KEZ8-F1
#
_cell.length_a   1.000
_cell.length_b   1.000
_cell.length_c   1.000
_cell.angle_alpha   90.00
_cell.angle_beta   90.00
_cell.angle_gamma   90.00
#
_symmetry.space_group_name_H-M   'P 1'
#
loop_
_entity.id
_entity.type
_entity.pdbx_description
1 polymer ?
#
loop_
_entity_poly.entity_id
_entity_poly.type
_entity_poly.pdbx_seq_one_letter_code
_entity_poly.pdbx_strand_id
1 'polypeptide(L)'
;MKGQGFFKDLEKCELCEHKCRVNRLRGERGVCRMTMPVVASATLHPAPPESYTIFMAGCNYKCLNCQNWTISQYPDNEFIQRGYEDPKELAEECVDKLSSISAKLMGADRIFFSGGEPTIHLPYIEEVVEEARKIRPDTKVNFDTNGYMTEESLRRV
;
A
#
# COMPACT_ATOMS: atom_id res chain seq x y z
N MET A 1 -8.43 -10.07 -19.10
CA MET A 1 -8.39 -8.89 -18.21
C MET A 1 -9.04 -9.30 -16.89
N LYS A 2 -8.24 -9.83 -15.96
CA LYS A 2 -8.64 -10.08 -14.56
C LYS A 2 -8.29 -8.79 -13.77
N GLY A 3 -9.11 -8.33 -12.84
CA GLY A 3 -8.80 -7.16 -11.97
C GLY A 3 -9.58 -5.85 -12.20
N GLN A 4 -10.51 -5.77 -13.16
CA GLN A 4 -11.23 -4.49 -13.44
C GLN A 4 -12.11 -3.96 -12.29
N GLY A 5 -12.46 -4.79 -11.29
CA GLY A 5 -13.34 -4.39 -10.19
C GLY A 5 -12.66 -3.50 -9.15
N PHE A 6 -11.41 -3.82 -8.78
CA PHE A 6 -10.72 -3.15 -7.67
C PHE A 6 -10.43 -1.68 -7.99
N PHE A 7 -9.92 -1.38 -9.18
CA PHE A 7 -9.48 -0.02 -9.50
C PHE A 7 -10.60 0.97 -9.84
N LYS A 8 -11.88 0.60 -9.74
CA LYS A 8 -13.00 1.49 -10.05
C LYS A 8 -12.98 2.78 -9.22
N ASP A 9 -12.58 2.70 -7.96
CA ASP A 9 -12.45 3.85 -7.06
C ASP A 9 -11.43 4.89 -7.56
N LEU A 10 -10.52 4.49 -8.46
CA LEU A 10 -9.48 5.35 -9.02
C LEU A 10 -9.97 6.19 -10.22
N GLU A 11 -11.13 5.88 -10.80
CA GLU A 11 -11.74 6.69 -11.88
C GLU A 11 -12.27 8.05 -11.38
N LYS A 12 -12.66 8.10 -10.10
CA LYS A 12 -13.11 9.31 -9.40
C LYS A 12 -12.65 9.21 -7.94
N CYS A 13 -11.37 9.51 -7.71
CA CYS A 13 -10.71 9.22 -6.43
C CYS A 13 -11.30 10.02 -5.25
N GLU A 14 -11.96 9.31 -4.35
CA GLU A 14 -12.53 9.82 -3.09
C GLU A 14 -12.03 9.01 -1.87
N LEU A 15 -10.89 8.30 -1.99
CA LEU A 15 -10.34 7.44 -0.92
C LEU A 15 -9.94 8.19 0.36
N CYS A 16 -9.63 9.49 0.25
CA CYS A 16 -9.29 10.35 1.39
C CYS A 16 -10.17 11.59 1.46
N GLU A 17 -10.17 12.26 2.62
CA GLU A 17 -11.03 13.43 2.87
C GLU A 17 -10.69 14.67 2.01
N HIS A 18 -9.58 14.65 1.25
CA HIS A 18 -9.38 15.65 0.19
C HIS A 18 -10.43 15.55 -0.92
N LYS A 19 -11.02 14.37 -1.15
CA LYS A 19 -12.08 14.12 -2.15
C LYS A 19 -11.81 14.82 -3.48
N CYS A 20 -10.58 14.65 -3.99
CA CYS A 20 -10.10 15.37 -5.17
C CYS A 20 -10.82 15.00 -6.47
N ARG A 21 -11.45 13.81 -6.52
CA ARG A 21 -12.27 13.31 -7.66
C ARG A 21 -11.52 13.21 -8.98
N VAL A 22 -10.19 13.24 -8.96
CA VAL A 22 -9.37 13.07 -10.15
C VAL A 22 -9.50 11.63 -10.67
N ASN A 23 -9.36 11.48 -11.98
CA ASN A 23 -9.27 10.19 -12.63
C ASN A 23 -7.82 9.73 -12.71
N ARG A 24 -7.39 8.97 -11.69
CA ARG A 24 -6.04 8.45 -11.58
C ARG A 24 -5.68 7.49 -12.72
N LEU A 25 -6.66 6.75 -13.24
CA LEU A 25 -6.47 5.82 -14.37
C LEU A 25 -6.21 6.56 -15.69
N ARG A 26 -6.60 7.83 -15.80
CA ARG A 26 -6.24 8.72 -16.92
C ARG A 26 -4.95 9.50 -16.70
N GLY A 27 -4.23 9.22 -15.62
CA GLY A 27 -2.99 9.90 -15.26
C GLY A 27 -3.18 11.22 -14.52
N GLU A 28 -4.41 11.56 -14.10
CA GLU A 28 -4.65 12.78 -13.32
C GLU A 28 -4.15 12.63 -11.88
N ARG A 29 -3.62 13.71 -11.32
CA ARG A 29 -3.00 13.73 -9.99
C ARG A 29 -3.79 14.60 -9.03
N GLY A 30 -4.12 14.05 -7.86
CA GLY A 30 -4.72 14.77 -6.74
C GLY A 30 -3.65 15.26 -5.75
N VAL A 31 -4.09 15.57 -4.53
CA VAL A 31 -3.20 16.08 -3.45
C VAL A 31 -2.08 15.10 -3.12
N CYS A 32 -2.35 13.79 -3.15
CA CYS A 32 -1.34 12.76 -2.88
C CYS A 32 -0.37 12.50 -4.05
N ARG A 33 -0.63 13.08 -5.22
CA ARG A 33 0.18 12.99 -6.46
C ARG A 33 0.28 11.62 -7.12
N MET A 34 -0.35 10.60 -6.55
CA MET A 34 -0.33 9.25 -7.09
C MET A 34 -1.35 9.07 -8.21
N THR A 35 -0.92 8.42 -9.30
CA THR A 35 -1.79 7.91 -10.37
C THR A 35 -2.03 6.42 -10.12
N MET A 36 -1.12 5.54 -10.53
CA MET A 36 -1.17 4.12 -10.20
C MET A 36 -0.59 3.84 -8.79
N PRO A 37 -0.91 2.68 -8.19
CA PRO A 37 -0.22 2.19 -7.01
C PRO A 37 1.28 2.04 -7.25
N VAL A 38 2.07 2.38 -6.25
CA VAL A 38 3.54 2.27 -6.32
C VAL A 38 4.05 1.69 -5.01
N VAL A 39 4.71 0.54 -5.11
CA VAL A 39 5.51 -0.05 -4.04
C VAL A 39 6.85 0.70 -3.99
N ALA A 40 7.20 1.21 -2.82
CA ALA A 40 8.50 1.82 -2.56
C ALA A 40 9.55 0.74 -2.27
N SER A 41 9.22 -0.13 -1.31
CA SER A 41 10.03 -1.28 -0.91
C SER A 41 9.13 -2.34 -0.27
N ALA A 42 9.60 -3.58 -0.22
CA ALA A 42 9.01 -4.62 0.63
C ALA A 42 10.13 -5.43 1.28
N THR A 43 10.00 -5.71 2.57
CA THR A 43 11.04 -6.39 3.34
C THR A 43 10.48 -7.05 4.59
N LEU A 44 11.17 -8.10 5.06
CA LEU A 44 11.03 -8.52 6.45
C LEU A 44 11.54 -7.37 7.33
N HIS A 45 10.68 -6.85 8.18
CA HIS A 45 10.92 -5.67 8.98
C HIS A 45 10.94 -6.05 10.47
N PRO A 46 12.09 -5.92 11.16
CA PRO A 46 12.25 -6.33 12.55
C PRO A 46 11.75 -5.29 13.58
N ALA A 47 10.89 -4.35 13.18
CA ALA A 47 10.30 -3.39 14.10
C ALA A 47 8.90 -3.86 14.54
N PRO A 48 8.47 -3.59 15.78
CA PRO A 48 7.17 -4.04 16.27
C PRO A 48 5.97 -3.42 15.49
N PRO A 49 4.96 -4.23 15.09
CA PRO A 49 4.99 -5.69 15.02
C PRO A 49 5.90 -6.18 13.89
N GLU A 50 6.73 -7.16 14.21
CA GLU A 50 7.57 -7.85 13.24
C GLU A 50 6.68 -8.41 12.12
N SER A 51 7.06 -8.14 10.87
CA SER A 51 6.18 -8.38 9.73
C SER A 51 6.93 -8.44 8.42
N TYR A 52 6.23 -8.86 7.36
CA TYR A 52 6.63 -8.50 6.00
C TYR A 52 5.98 -7.16 5.67
N THR A 53 6.76 -6.07 5.73
CA THR A 53 6.26 -4.71 5.52
C THR A 53 6.39 -4.32 4.05
N ILE A 54 5.30 -3.82 3.48
CA ILE A 54 5.22 -3.20 2.17
C ILE A 54 5.08 -1.69 2.39
N PHE A 55 6.10 -0.94 1.99
CA PHE A 55 6.09 0.51 2.05
C PHE A 55 5.51 1.04 0.74
N MET A 56 4.38 1.73 0.80
CA MET A 56 3.70 2.33 -0.35
C MET A 56 4.18 3.77 -0.56
N ALA A 57 4.43 4.15 -1.81
CA ALA A 57 4.89 5.50 -2.15
C ALA A 57 3.74 6.52 -2.23
N GLY A 58 4.07 7.79 -1.95
CA GLY A 58 3.12 8.90 -1.94
C GLY A 58 2.34 9.03 -0.63
N CYS A 59 1.94 10.25 -0.32
CA CYS A 59 1.17 10.57 0.88
C CYS A 59 0.27 11.77 0.63
N ASN A 60 -0.90 11.78 1.25
CA ASN A 60 -1.85 12.90 1.25
C ASN A 60 -1.49 14.01 2.26
N TYR A 61 -0.38 13.85 3.01
CA TYR A 61 0.21 14.85 3.91
C TYR A 61 1.61 15.32 3.43
N LYS A 62 2.06 16.45 3.99
CA LYS A 62 3.38 17.07 3.76
C LYS A 62 4.04 17.47 5.08
N CYS A 63 4.27 16.50 5.95
CA CYS A 63 4.83 16.74 7.28
C CYS A 63 6.24 17.34 7.19
N LEU A 64 6.52 18.41 7.95
CA LEU A 64 7.83 19.08 7.97
C LEU A 64 8.97 18.19 8.49
N ASN A 65 8.65 17.20 9.32
CA ASN A 65 9.59 16.28 9.95
C ASN A 65 9.46 14.82 9.44
N CYS A 66 8.95 14.63 8.22
CA CYS A 66 8.71 13.30 7.67
C CYS A 66 10.03 12.50 7.55
N GLN A 67 10.15 11.41 8.32
CA GLN A 67 11.31 10.51 8.27
C GLN A 67 11.38 9.76 6.93
N ASN A 68 10.22 9.43 6.36
CA ASN A 68 10.08 8.74 5.08
C ASN A 68 9.79 9.73 3.93
N TRP A 69 10.33 10.95 3.96
CA TRP A 69 10.05 11.97 2.93
C TRP A 69 10.45 11.52 1.52
N THR A 70 11.46 10.65 1.40
CA THR A 70 11.90 10.03 0.14
C THR A 70 10.82 9.13 -0.48
N ILE A 71 9.93 8.56 0.34
CA ILE A 71 8.80 7.71 -0.07
C ILE A 71 7.52 8.54 -0.18
N SER A 72 7.22 9.36 0.84
CA SER A 72 5.95 10.09 0.96
C SER A 72 5.83 11.27 0.00
N GLN A 73 6.96 11.85 -0.42
CA GLN A 73 7.00 12.98 -1.35
C GLN A 73 7.21 12.59 -2.81
N TYR A 74 7.23 11.29 -3.11
CA TYR A 74 7.17 10.78 -4.48
C TYR A 74 5.89 11.28 -5.21
N PRO A 75 5.94 11.60 -6.52
CA PRO A 75 7.11 11.56 -7.41
C PRO A 75 7.95 12.84 -7.43
N ASP A 76 7.58 13.88 -6.69
CA ASP A 76 8.18 15.22 -6.81
C ASP A 76 9.63 15.29 -6.34
N ASN A 77 10.08 14.29 -5.58
CA ASN A 77 11.43 14.21 -5.04
C ASN A 77 12.40 13.34 -5.89
N GLU A 78 11.94 12.81 -7.02
CA GLU A 78 12.73 12.03 -7.99
C GLU A 78 13.40 10.74 -7.46
N PHE A 79 13.05 10.28 -6.25
CA PHE A 79 13.57 9.01 -5.73
C PHE A 79 12.98 7.83 -6.49
N ILE A 80 13.85 6.89 -6.86
CA ILE A 80 13.48 5.63 -7.51
C ILE A 80 12.75 4.74 -6.51
N GLN A 81 11.62 4.17 -6.94
CA GLN A 81 10.78 3.22 -6.20
C GLN A 81 10.74 1.89 -6.95
N ARG A 82 10.31 0.79 -6.30
CA ARG A 82 10.08 -0.49 -7.00
C ARG A 82 9.08 -0.34 -8.16
N GLY A 83 8.06 0.49 -7.98
CA GLY A 83 7.09 0.82 -9.05
C GLY A 83 5.75 0.12 -8.85
N TYR A 84 4.98 0.02 -9.94
CA TYR A 84 3.77 -0.82 -9.94
C TYR A 84 4.17 -2.28 -10.05
N GLU A 85 3.56 -3.12 -9.22
CA GLU A 85 3.73 -4.58 -9.24
C GLU A 85 2.38 -5.25 -9.35
N ASP A 86 2.31 -6.37 -10.06
CA ASP A 86 1.07 -7.12 -10.16
C ASP A 86 0.62 -7.61 -8.76
N PRO A 87 -0.64 -7.40 -8.37
CA PRO A 87 -1.11 -7.77 -7.03
C PRO A 87 -0.89 -9.23 -6.67
N LYS A 88 -1.00 -10.14 -7.66
CA LYS A 88 -0.80 -11.57 -7.44
C LYS A 88 0.67 -11.90 -7.23
N GLU A 89 1.56 -11.29 -8.01
CA GLU A 89 3.01 -11.47 -7.84
C GLU A 89 3.48 -10.96 -6.47
N LEU A 90 3.01 -9.77 -6.06
CA LEU A 90 3.33 -9.22 -4.74
C LEU A 90 2.75 -10.08 -3.60
N ALA A 91 1.54 -10.63 -3.77
CA ALA A 91 0.94 -11.56 -2.81
C ALA A 91 1.75 -12.86 -2.68
N GLU A 92 2.20 -13.43 -3.78
CA GLU A 92 3.07 -14.62 -3.80
C GLU A 92 4.39 -14.34 -3.08
N GLU A 93 5.02 -13.19 -3.33
CA GLU A 93 6.22 -12.73 -2.61
C GLU A 93 5.96 -12.62 -1.10
N CYS A 94 4.85 -12.01 -0.70
CA CYS A 94 4.49 -11.84 0.71
C CYS A 94 4.35 -13.18 1.44
N VAL A 95 3.63 -14.14 0.83
CA VAL A 95 3.39 -15.45 1.45
C VAL A 95 4.68 -16.28 1.49
N ASP A 96 5.51 -16.23 0.45
CA ASP A 96 6.85 -16.85 0.43
C ASP A 96 7.71 -16.32 1.58
N LYS A 97 7.81 -14.99 1.70
CA LYS A 97 8.67 -14.35 2.70
C LYS A 97 8.19 -14.60 4.12
N LEU A 98 6.88 -14.58 4.36
CA LEU A 98 6.31 -14.93 5.66
C LEU A 98 6.45 -16.42 6.01
N SER A 99 6.61 -17.29 5.01
CA SER A 99 6.83 -18.73 5.22
C SER A 99 8.30 -19.09 5.50
N SER A 100 9.21 -18.13 5.27
CA SER A 100 10.65 -18.31 5.41
C SER A 100 11.10 -18.59 6.84
N ILE A 101 12.28 -19.18 7.00
CA ILE A 101 12.91 -19.41 8.31
C ILE A 101 13.16 -18.08 9.02
N SER A 102 13.61 -17.06 8.30
CA SER A 102 13.88 -15.72 8.86
C SER A 102 12.62 -15.09 9.46
N ALA A 103 11.48 -15.19 8.78
CA ALA A 103 10.20 -14.69 9.30
C ALA A 103 9.80 -15.42 10.59
N LYS A 104 9.91 -16.76 10.60
CA LYS A 104 9.60 -17.57 11.79
C LYS A 104 10.49 -17.22 12.99
N LEU A 105 11.78 -17.03 12.78
CA LEU A 105 12.73 -16.67 13.85
C LEU A 105 12.47 -15.26 14.40
N MET A 106 12.01 -14.34 13.54
CA MET A 106 11.67 -12.97 13.92
C MET A 106 10.27 -12.87 14.57
N GLY A 107 9.41 -13.88 14.40
CA GLY A 107 8.01 -13.81 14.81
C GLY A 107 7.12 -13.03 13.82
N ALA A 108 7.61 -12.78 12.60
CA ALA A 108 6.85 -12.09 11.57
C ALA A 108 5.73 -12.98 11.02
N ASP A 109 4.47 -12.58 11.25
CA ASP A 109 3.30 -13.43 10.97
C ASP A 109 2.22 -12.77 10.08
N ARG A 110 2.48 -11.54 9.61
CA ARG A 110 1.52 -10.70 8.89
C ARG A 110 2.14 -9.87 7.76
N ILE A 111 1.30 -9.51 6.80
CA ILE A 111 1.59 -8.45 5.84
C ILE A 111 1.31 -7.12 6.52
N PHE A 112 2.20 -6.15 6.39
CA PHE A 112 2.05 -4.83 7.01
C PHE A 112 2.20 -3.74 5.94
N PHE A 113 1.16 -2.94 5.71
CA PHE A 113 1.21 -1.83 4.78
C PHE A 113 1.57 -0.53 5.54
N SER A 114 2.66 0.13 5.14
CA SER A 114 3.15 1.41 5.69
C SER A 114 3.74 2.26 4.54
N GLY A 115 4.68 3.18 4.80
CA GLY A 115 5.37 3.98 3.78
C GLY A 115 5.08 5.47 3.90
N GLY A 116 4.44 6.01 2.87
CA GLY A 116 3.82 7.33 2.90
C GLY A 116 2.45 7.25 3.58
N GLU A 117 1.40 7.10 2.78
CA GLU A 117 0.06 6.77 3.29
C GLU A 117 -0.50 5.58 2.51
N PRO A 118 -0.60 4.37 3.09
CA PRO A 118 -1.01 3.19 2.34
C PRO A 118 -2.47 3.27 1.85
N THR A 119 -3.37 3.93 2.58
CA THR A 119 -4.81 3.91 2.24
C THR A 119 -5.16 4.74 1.00
N ILE A 120 -4.26 5.60 0.50
CA ILE A 120 -4.44 6.17 -0.84
C ILE A 120 -4.34 5.10 -1.94
N HIS A 121 -3.87 3.89 -1.64
CA HIS A 121 -3.77 2.75 -2.55
C HIS A 121 -4.72 1.60 -2.17
N LEU A 122 -5.73 1.89 -1.36
CA LEU A 122 -6.60 0.86 -0.75
C LEU A 122 -7.10 -0.21 -1.73
N PRO A 123 -7.61 0.10 -2.94
CA PRO A 123 -8.09 -0.96 -3.82
C PRO A 123 -7.00 -1.91 -4.34
N TYR A 124 -5.77 -1.42 -4.50
CA TYR A 124 -4.62 -2.25 -4.81
C TYR A 124 -4.28 -3.19 -3.67
N ILE A 125 -4.27 -2.64 -2.45
CA ILE A 125 -3.96 -3.39 -1.24
C ILE A 125 -5.01 -4.50 -1.01
N GLU A 126 -6.29 -4.21 -1.25
CA GLU A 126 -7.37 -5.21 -1.17
C GLU A 126 -7.15 -6.36 -2.15
N GLU A 127 -6.73 -6.08 -3.39
CA GLU A 127 -6.43 -7.11 -4.37
C GLU A 127 -5.22 -7.96 -3.94
N VAL A 128 -4.15 -7.34 -3.45
CA VAL A 128 -2.97 -8.04 -2.88
C VAL A 128 -3.38 -8.95 -1.72
N VAL A 129 -4.21 -8.45 -0.80
CA VAL A 129 -4.67 -9.20 0.37
C VAL A 129 -5.60 -10.35 -0.05
N GLU A 130 -6.48 -10.15 -1.02
CA GLU A 130 -7.32 -11.21 -1.57
C GLU A 130 -6.47 -12.32 -2.20
N GLU A 131 -5.50 -11.96 -3.06
CA GLU A 131 -4.58 -12.92 -3.67
C GLU A 131 -3.73 -13.65 -2.62
N ALA A 132 -3.25 -12.95 -1.58
CA ALA A 132 -2.49 -13.58 -0.50
C ALA A 132 -3.35 -14.58 0.28
N ARG A 133 -4.63 -14.25 0.54
CA ARG A 133 -5.57 -15.15 1.22
C ARG A 133 -6.00 -16.34 0.37
N LYS A 134 -5.92 -16.27 -0.96
CA LYS A 134 -6.07 -17.44 -1.84
C LYS A 134 -4.95 -18.47 -1.63
N ILE A 135 -3.74 -18.01 -1.30
CA ILE A 135 -2.56 -18.87 -1.07
C ILE A 135 -2.50 -19.32 0.40
N ARG A 136 -2.71 -18.39 1.34
CA ARG A 136 -2.68 -18.60 2.79
C ARG A 136 -3.91 -17.94 3.44
N PRO A 137 -5.01 -18.69 3.67
CA PRO A 137 -6.29 -18.12 4.13
C PRO A 137 -6.25 -17.35 5.45
N ASP A 138 -5.34 -17.69 6.35
CA ASP A 138 -5.16 -17.06 7.68
C ASP A 138 -4.23 -15.84 7.64
N THR A 139 -3.88 -15.32 6.45
CA THR A 139 -2.98 -14.17 6.31
C THR A 139 -3.51 -12.96 7.09
N LYS A 140 -2.75 -12.61 8.13
CA LYS A 140 -2.95 -11.42 8.96
C LYS A 140 -2.47 -10.18 8.21
N VAL A 141 -3.15 -9.06 8.42
CA VAL A 141 -2.87 -7.78 7.76
C VAL A 141 -2.88 -6.67 8.79
N ASN A 142 -1.91 -5.77 8.69
CA ASN A 142 -1.84 -4.53 9.47
C ASN A 142 -1.70 -3.33 8.54
N PHE A 143 -2.18 -2.17 9.00
CA PHE A 143 -2.01 -0.87 8.36
C PHE A 143 -1.38 0.12 9.33
N ASP A 144 -0.39 0.86 8.84
CA ASP A 144 0.21 2.01 9.52
C ASP A 144 -0.09 3.23 8.66
N THR A 145 -0.99 4.06 9.17
CA THR A 145 -1.69 5.09 8.43
C THR A 145 -1.76 6.37 9.24
N ASN A 146 -1.74 7.50 8.55
CA ASN A 146 -2.00 8.81 9.12
C ASN A 146 -3.50 9.06 9.41
N GLY A 147 -4.38 8.14 9.02
CA GLY A 147 -5.80 8.18 9.34
C GLY A 147 -6.63 9.15 8.48
N TYR A 148 -6.02 9.85 7.51
CA TYR A 148 -6.73 10.82 6.66
C TYR A 148 -7.44 10.13 5.49
N MET A 149 -8.38 9.25 5.81
CA MET A 149 -9.20 8.50 4.87
C MET A 149 -10.68 8.81 5.09
N THR A 150 -11.53 8.55 4.09
CA THR A 150 -12.98 8.69 4.28
C THR A 150 -13.54 7.61 5.20
N GLU A 151 -14.74 7.82 5.76
CA GLU A 151 -15.40 6.79 6.57
C GLU A 151 -15.63 5.49 5.77
N GLU A 152 -15.90 5.60 4.47
CA GLU A 152 -16.04 4.45 3.57
C GLU A 152 -14.72 3.67 3.44
N SER A 153 -13.59 4.37 3.25
CA SER A 153 -12.27 3.76 3.26
C SER A 153 -11.93 3.15 4.62
N LEU A 154 -12.27 3.81 5.72
CA LEU A 154 -11.99 3.31 7.07
C LEU A 154 -12.67 1.98 7.36
N ARG A 155 -13.89 1.75 6.85
CA ARG A 155 -14.62 0.48 7.03
C ARG A 155 -13.98 -0.71 6.31
N ARG A 156 -13.02 -0.46 5.40
CA ARG A 156 -12.33 -1.46 4.58
C ARG A 156 -10.93 -1.81 5.13
N VAL A 157 -10.48 -1.10 6.16
CA VAL A 157 -9.17 -1.24 6.83
C VAL A 157 -9.36 -1.98 8.14
#